data_AF-A0A959Y758-F1
#
_entry.id   AF-A0A959Y758-F1
#
_cell.length_a   1.000
_cell.length_b   1.000
_cell.length_c   1.000
_cell.angle_alpha   90.00
_cell.angle_beta   90.00
_cell.angle_gamma   90.00
#
_symmetry.space_group_name_H-M   'P 1'
#
loop_
_entity.id
_entity.type
_entity.pdbx_description
1 polymer ?
#
loop_
_entity_poly.entity_id
_entity_poly.type
_entity_poly.pdbx_seq_one_letter_code
_entity_poly.pdbx_strand_id
1 'polypeptide(L)'
;KAFLDGPYDSGSQLMSDDLRSLGGFPIAEPYTSAGFTHVGGGGETIVPAVLAVSGNNAIVDWVFVELRSGSDISAVVATRSALIQRDGDVVDVDGTSPVSFSGVASGSYHVALRHRNHLGVATLSPLSFGTGTTTLDLSLPATGTFGTEAQRNNSGVMALWSGNVIGDALVKYTGGGNDRDPILTVIGGTVPTATTSGYLDTDVNMDGVVKYTGGSNDRDRILQTIGGVVPTATRVEQLP
;
A
#
# COMPACT_ATOMS: atom_id res chain seq x y z
N LYS A 1 10.92 6.30 1.10
CA LYS A 1 9.73 6.88 1.77
C LYS A 1 8.53 6.85 0.85
N ALA A 2 7.36 6.53 1.37
CA ALA A 2 6.06 6.56 0.71
C ALA A 2 4.94 6.69 1.76
N PHE A 3 3.72 7.01 1.33
CA PHE A 3 2.55 7.04 2.22
C PHE A 3 1.38 6.26 1.61
N LEU A 4 0.58 5.64 2.46
CA LEU A 4 -0.69 5.00 2.12
C LEU A 4 -1.83 5.96 2.48
N ASP A 5 -2.68 6.30 1.50
CA ASP A 5 -3.73 7.29 1.71
C ASP A 5 -4.76 6.89 2.78
N GLY A 6 -5.04 5.60 2.93
CA GLY A 6 -5.99 5.07 3.90
C GLY A 6 -5.69 5.53 5.33
N PRO A 7 -4.53 5.14 5.89
CA PRO A 7 -4.14 5.48 7.25
C PRO A 7 -3.52 6.88 7.39
N TYR A 8 -3.23 7.60 6.30
CA TYR A 8 -2.58 8.92 6.36
C TYR A 8 -3.47 10.00 6.99
N ASP A 9 -2.94 10.69 7.99
CA ASP A 9 -3.55 11.84 8.65
C ASP A 9 -2.77 13.12 8.32
N SER A 10 -3.43 14.06 7.64
CA SER A 10 -2.79 15.31 7.19
C SER A 10 -2.49 16.29 8.33
N GLY A 11 -3.15 16.14 9.49
CA GLY A 11 -2.92 16.99 10.66
C GLY A 11 -1.59 16.68 11.35
N SER A 12 -1.29 15.39 11.51
CA SER A 12 -0.03 14.89 12.10
C SER A 12 1.07 14.64 11.06
N GLN A 13 0.71 14.54 9.78
CA GLN A 13 1.59 14.09 8.69
C GLN A 13 2.18 12.70 8.93
N LEU A 14 1.41 11.84 9.62
CA LEU A 14 1.76 10.46 9.93
C LEU A 14 0.63 9.52 9.49
N MET A 15 0.93 8.24 9.34
CA MET A 15 -0.07 7.18 9.17
C MET A 15 -0.52 6.62 10.52
N SER A 16 -1.76 6.15 10.62
CA SER A 16 -2.20 5.30 11.73
C SER A 16 -1.46 3.96 11.71
N ASP A 17 -1.13 3.44 12.88
CA ASP A 17 -0.47 2.15 13.11
C ASP A 17 -1.39 1.15 13.82
N ASP A 18 -2.71 1.33 13.78
CA ASP A 18 -3.67 0.50 14.52
C ASP A 18 -3.53 -1.00 14.18
N LEU A 19 -3.26 -1.32 12.91
CA LEU A 19 -3.13 -2.71 12.45
C LEU A 19 -2.06 -3.50 13.20
N ARG A 20 -0.90 -2.92 13.53
CA ARG A 20 0.19 -3.67 14.19
C ARG A 20 -0.19 -4.18 15.57
N SER A 21 -1.20 -3.56 16.19
CA SER A 21 -1.68 -3.91 17.53
C SER A 21 -2.74 -5.01 17.50
N LEU A 22 -3.21 -5.41 16.31
CA LEU A 22 -4.13 -6.52 16.16
C LEU A 22 -3.43 -7.84 16.47
N GLY A 23 -4.10 -8.71 17.24
CA GLY A 23 -3.62 -10.08 17.46
C GLY A 23 -3.52 -10.92 16.18
N GLY A 24 -4.13 -10.46 15.08
CA GLY A 24 -4.09 -11.08 13.75
C GLY A 24 -3.17 -10.36 12.75
N PHE A 25 -2.33 -9.42 13.17
CA PHE A 25 -1.35 -8.83 12.24
C PHE A 25 -0.37 -9.90 11.76
N PRO A 26 -0.11 -10.00 10.44
CA PRO A 26 0.66 -11.11 9.90
C PRO A 26 2.16 -10.97 10.20
N ILE A 27 2.75 -12.02 10.78
CA ILE A 27 4.21 -12.11 11.04
C ILE A 27 5.00 -12.68 9.85
N ALA A 28 4.31 -13.25 8.87
CA ALA A 28 4.84 -13.56 7.55
C ALA A 28 4.23 -12.59 6.55
N GLU A 29 4.94 -12.26 5.48
CA GLU A 29 4.40 -11.41 4.43
C GLU A 29 3.08 -11.95 3.87
N PRO A 30 2.06 -11.10 3.65
CA PRO A 30 0.73 -11.55 3.21
C PRO A 30 0.62 -11.75 1.69
N TYR A 31 1.62 -11.35 0.92
CA TYR A 31 1.57 -11.24 -0.54
C TYR A 31 1.60 -12.59 -1.24
N THR A 32 2.33 -13.57 -0.70
CA THR A 32 2.25 -14.96 -1.19
C THR A 32 0.81 -15.48 -1.12
N SER A 33 0.12 -15.28 0.01
CA SER A 33 -1.28 -15.72 0.15
C SER A 33 -2.27 -14.88 -0.67
N ALA A 34 -1.96 -13.60 -0.91
CA ALA A 34 -2.75 -12.70 -1.73
C ALA A 34 -2.54 -12.90 -3.24
N GLY A 35 -1.67 -13.84 -3.65
CA GLY A 35 -1.47 -14.19 -5.05
C GLY A 35 -0.52 -13.25 -5.83
N PHE A 36 0.27 -12.45 -5.13
CA PHE A 36 1.31 -11.64 -5.78
C PHE A 36 2.40 -12.56 -6.33
N THR A 37 2.95 -12.21 -7.49
CA THR A 37 4.04 -12.96 -8.10
C THR A 37 5.38 -12.49 -7.55
N HIS A 38 6.07 -13.35 -6.81
CA HIS A 38 7.42 -13.06 -6.32
C HIS A 38 8.48 -13.41 -7.36
N VAL A 39 9.53 -12.60 -7.44
CA VAL A 39 10.71 -12.83 -8.29
C VAL A 39 11.95 -12.68 -7.43
N GLY A 40 12.67 -13.77 -7.15
CA GLY A 40 13.92 -13.73 -6.37
C GLY A 40 13.80 -13.39 -4.88
N GLY A 41 12.61 -13.07 -4.37
CA GLY A 41 12.29 -12.86 -2.95
C GLY A 41 11.07 -13.67 -2.50
N GLY A 42 10.40 -13.23 -1.43
CA GLY A 42 9.20 -13.88 -0.88
C GLY A 42 9.45 -14.72 0.37
N GLY A 43 8.39 -14.95 1.14
CA GLY A 43 8.47 -15.66 2.42
C GLY A 43 9.14 -14.86 3.53
N GLU A 44 9.23 -13.54 3.38
CA GLU A 44 9.74 -12.66 4.42
C GLU A 44 8.92 -12.80 5.71
N THR A 45 9.60 -12.79 6.86
CA THR A 45 8.98 -12.88 8.18
C THR A 45 9.59 -11.85 9.12
N ILE A 46 8.79 -11.38 10.08
CA ILE A 46 9.23 -10.49 11.14
C ILE A 46 9.26 -11.22 12.48
N VAL A 47 10.09 -10.72 13.39
CA VAL A 47 9.98 -11.09 14.81
C VAL A 47 8.94 -10.18 15.48
N PRO A 48 8.09 -10.69 16.40
CA PRO A 48 7.03 -9.88 17.03
C PRO A 48 7.52 -8.61 17.73
N ALA A 49 8.78 -8.59 18.18
CA ALA A 49 9.39 -7.41 18.81
C ALA A 49 9.45 -6.19 17.88
N VAL A 50 9.45 -6.36 16.56
CA VAL A 50 9.38 -5.27 15.58
C VAL A 50 8.08 -4.47 15.74
N LEU A 51 6.98 -5.13 16.08
CA LEU A 51 5.68 -4.48 16.28
C LEU A 51 5.57 -3.73 17.61
N ALA A 52 6.54 -3.89 18.53
CA ALA A 52 6.56 -3.17 19.81
C ALA A 52 7.11 -1.73 19.68
N VAL A 53 7.75 -1.39 18.55
CA VAL A 53 8.23 -0.04 18.27
C VAL A 53 7.04 0.91 18.11
N SER A 54 7.12 2.08 18.76
CA SER A 54 6.07 3.10 18.77
C SER A 54 6.59 4.45 18.24
N GLY A 55 5.69 5.43 18.07
CA GLY A 55 6.06 6.75 17.53
C GLY A 55 6.25 6.71 16.02
N ASN A 56 7.09 7.57 15.46
CA ASN A 56 7.26 7.71 14.00
C ASN A 56 7.65 6.40 13.30
N ASN A 57 8.42 5.56 14.00
CA ASN A 57 8.96 4.31 13.45
C ASN A 57 8.04 3.10 13.69
N ALA A 58 6.83 3.33 14.22
CA ALA A 58 5.88 2.25 14.42
C ALA A 58 5.44 1.68 13.06
N ILE A 59 5.31 0.35 12.99
CA ILE A 59 4.92 -0.33 11.75
C ILE A 59 3.44 -0.05 11.45
N VAL A 60 3.14 0.36 10.22
CA VAL A 60 1.77 0.55 9.73
C VAL A 60 1.28 -0.74 9.09
N ASP A 61 2.02 -1.25 8.10
CA ASP A 61 1.70 -2.50 7.40
C ASP A 61 2.91 -3.04 6.62
N TRP A 62 2.72 -4.18 5.97
CA TRP A 62 3.56 -4.69 4.91
C TRP A 62 3.38 -3.89 3.62
N VAL A 63 4.43 -3.80 2.81
CA VAL A 63 4.43 -3.28 1.43
C VAL A 63 5.20 -4.24 0.51
N PHE A 64 4.85 -4.27 -0.76
CA PHE A 64 5.48 -5.12 -1.76
C PHE A 64 6.32 -4.26 -2.71
N VAL A 65 7.64 -4.39 -2.61
CA VAL A 65 8.59 -3.61 -3.41
C VAL A 65 9.04 -4.43 -4.62
N GLU A 66 8.96 -3.84 -5.80
CA GLU A 66 9.46 -4.45 -7.04
C GLU A 66 10.63 -3.62 -7.58
N LEU A 67 11.70 -4.32 -7.97
CA LEU A 67 12.65 -3.80 -8.94
C LEU A 67 12.21 -4.24 -10.33
N ARG A 68 12.08 -3.28 -11.24
CA ARG A 68 11.72 -3.47 -12.64
C ARG A 68 12.90 -3.06 -13.52
N SER A 69 13.09 -3.74 -14.64
CA SER A 69 14.22 -3.49 -15.55
C SER A 69 14.27 -2.03 -15.98
N GLY A 70 15.45 -1.41 -15.93
CA GLY A 70 15.64 -0.02 -16.36
C GLY A 70 15.42 0.22 -17.85
N SER A 71 15.41 -0.83 -18.68
CA SER A 71 15.11 -0.73 -20.12
C SER A 71 13.67 -1.10 -20.46
N ASP A 72 12.96 -1.77 -19.56
CA ASP A 72 11.59 -2.22 -19.74
C ASP A 72 10.89 -2.28 -18.38
N ILE A 73 10.10 -1.25 -18.09
CA ILE A 73 9.37 -1.13 -16.82
C ILE A 73 8.33 -2.25 -16.61
N SER A 74 7.90 -2.96 -17.66
CA SER A 74 6.97 -4.08 -17.51
C SER A 74 7.65 -5.35 -16.97
N ALA A 75 8.98 -5.46 -17.09
CA ALA A 75 9.74 -6.61 -16.65
C ALA A 75 10.16 -6.48 -15.18
N VAL A 76 9.46 -7.17 -14.29
CA VAL A 76 9.86 -7.33 -12.88
C VAL A 76 11.09 -8.25 -12.80
N VAL A 77 12.17 -7.76 -12.21
CA VAL A 77 13.44 -8.49 -12.07
C VAL A 77 13.70 -8.99 -10.66
N ALA A 78 13.12 -8.35 -9.66
CA ALA A 78 13.17 -8.81 -8.28
C ALA A 78 12.01 -8.23 -7.46
N THR A 79 11.59 -8.93 -6.42
CA THR A 79 10.57 -8.49 -5.46
C THR A 79 11.04 -8.67 -4.03
N ARG A 80 10.52 -7.84 -3.12
CA ARG A 80 10.78 -7.93 -1.69
C ARG A 80 9.59 -7.40 -0.90
N SER A 81 9.10 -8.20 0.02
CA SER A 81 8.15 -7.71 1.02
C SER A 81 8.91 -6.95 2.10
N ALA A 82 8.43 -5.76 2.44
CA ALA A 82 9.04 -4.84 3.38
C ALA A 82 7.96 -4.28 4.31
N LEU A 83 8.35 -3.48 5.29
CA LEU A 83 7.43 -2.83 6.21
C LEU A 83 7.41 -1.33 5.95
N ILE A 84 6.25 -0.69 6.12
CA ILE A 84 6.11 0.76 6.07
C ILE A 84 5.83 1.31 7.47
N GLN A 85 6.50 2.40 7.83
CA GLN A 85 6.42 3.06 9.13
C GLN A 85 5.51 4.28 9.09
N ARG A 86 5.06 4.77 10.26
CA ARG A 86 4.11 5.90 10.34
C ARG A 86 4.58 7.16 9.64
N ASP A 87 5.87 7.45 9.65
CA ASP A 87 6.44 8.61 8.97
C ASP A 87 6.79 8.36 7.49
N GLY A 88 6.41 7.20 6.97
CA GLY A 88 6.52 6.80 5.58
C GLY A 88 7.82 6.09 5.22
N ASP A 89 8.75 5.89 6.16
CA ASP A 89 9.94 5.09 5.87
C ASP A 89 9.56 3.64 5.53
N VAL A 90 10.20 3.12 4.48
CA VAL A 90 10.03 1.73 4.05
C VAL A 90 11.31 1.01 4.42
N VAL A 91 11.17 0.04 5.31
CA VAL A 91 12.28 -0.66 5.99
C VAL A 91 12.17 -2.16 5.79
N ASP A 92 13.28 -2.85 5.95
CA ASP A 92 13.35 -4.30 5.91
C ASP A 92 12.67 -4.94 7.14
N VAL A 93 12.63 -6.27 7.18
CA VAL A 93 11.91 -7.07 8.19
C VAL A 93 12.40 -6.88 9.63
N ASP A 94 13.56 -6.25 9.83
CA ASP A 94 14.05 -5.87 11.16
C ASP A 94 13.43 -4.56 11.69
N GLY A 95 12.62 -3.88 10.86
CA GLY A 95 11.96 -2.63 11.19
C GLY A 95 12.89 -1.41 11.20
N THR A 96 14.12 -1.50 10.69
CA THR A 96 15.08 -0.38 10.71
C THR A 96 15.99 -0.27 9.50
N SER A 97 16.45 -1.40 8.95
CA SER A 97 17.38 -1.42 7.83
C SER A 97 16.72 -0.95 6.54
N PRO A 98 17.46 -0.31 5.62
CA PRO A 98 16.98 -0.11 4.26
C PRO A 98 16.65 -1.43 3.58
N VAL A 99 15.61 -1.43 2.75
CA VAL A 99 15.23 -2.59 1.93
C VAL A 99 16.38 -3.01 1.01
N SER A 100 16.74 -4.28 1.05
CA SER A 100 17.86 -4.83 0.26
C SER A 100 17.43 -5.98 -0.65
N PHE A 101 17.92 -5.99 -1.89
CA PHE A 101 17.62 -7.06 -2.86
C PHE A 101 18.85 -7.95 -3.06
N SER A 102 18.81 -9.17 -2.52
CA SER A 102 19.89 -10.15 -2.70
C SER A 102 19.90 -10.73 -4.11
N GLY A 103 21.09 -10.89 -4.69
CA GLY A 103 21.25 -11.55 -6.00
C GLY A 103 20.88 -10.68 -7.21
N VAL A 104 20.58 -9.39 -7.00
CA VAL A 104 20.36 -8.43 -8.08
C VAL A 104 21.67 -7.70 -8.39
N ALA A 105 22.05 -7.66 -9.66
CA ALA A 105 23.25 -6.96 -10.10
C ALA A 105 23.11 -5.43 -9.91
N SER A 106 24.24 -4.73 -9.77
CA SER A 106 24.23 -3.27 -9.87
C SER A 106 23.75 -2.84 -11.25
N GLY A 107 22.94 -1.79 -11.31
CA GLY A 107 22.28 -1.36 -12.53
C GLY A 107 21.24 -0.28 -12.27
N SER A 108 20.55 0.13 -13.33
CA SER A 108 19.44 1.08 -13.22
C SER A 108 18.11 0.31 -13.24
N TYR A 109 17.25 0.58 -12.26
CA TYR A 109 15.97 -0.11 -12.09
C TYR A 109 14.85 0.90 -11.82
N HIS A 110 13.68 0.66 -12.40
CA HIS A 110 12.47 1.30 -11.88
C HIS A 110 12.12 0.64 -10.55
N VAL A 111 11.62 1.44 -9.61
CA VAL A 111 11.12 0.93 -8.33
C VAL A 111 9.62 1.05 -8.34
N ALA A 112 8.91 -0.03 -8.08
CA ALA A 112 7.48 0.01 -7.79
C ALA A 112 7.20 -0.34 -6.34
N LEU A 113 6.21 0.34 -5.76
CA LEU A 113 5.66 0.04 -4.46
C LEU A 113 4.19 -0.34 -4.64
N ARG A 114 3.84 -1.55 -4.20
CA ARG A 114 2.49 -2.09 -4.21
C ARG A 114 2.03 -2.39 -2.78
N HIS A 115 0.73 -2.50 -2.60
CA HIS A 115 0.10 -2.78 -1.32
C HIS A 115 -1.16 -3.64 -1.55
N ARG A 116 -1.65 -4.31 -0.50
CA ARG A 116 -2.75 -5.28 -0.61
C ARG A 116 -4.09 -4.66 -1.02
N ASN A 117 -4.35 -3.41 -0.61
CA ASN A 117 -5.61 -2.72 -0.89
C ASN A 117 -5.45 -1.26 -1.38
N HIS A 118 -4.25 -0.90 -1.87
CA HIS A 118 -3.99 0.38 -2.51
C HIS A 118 -3.48 0.17 -3.94
N LEU A 119 -3.69 1.14 -4.82
CA LEU A 119 -3.10 1.13 -6.16
C LEU A 119 -1.60 1.42 -6.05
N GLY A 120 -0.80 0.55 -6.66
CA GLY A 120 0.63 0.67 -6.72
C GLY A 120 1.12 1.84 -7.57
N VAL A 121 2.37 2.22 -7.33
CA VAL A 121 3.06 3.30 -8.03
C VAL A 121 4.44 2.83 -8.44
N ALA A 122 4.90 3.25 -9.62
CA ALA A 122 6.26 3.02 -10.09
C ALA A 122 6.96 4.34 -10.43
N THR A 123 8.29 4.39 -10.27
CA THR A 123 9.08 5.55 -10.70
C THR A 123 9.01 5.72 -12.22
N LEU A 124 8.90 6.98 -12.68
CA LEU A 124 8.89 7.31 -14.11
C LEU A 124 10.25 7.01 -14.76
N SER A 125 11.33 7.29 -14.05
CA SER A 125 12.70 7.04 -14.49
C SER A 125 13.37 5.99 -13.60
N PRO A 126 14.26 5.17 -14.17
CA PRO A 126 15.00 4.21 -13.37
C PRO A 126 16.03 4.91 -12.49
N LEU A 127 16.24 4.37 -11.30
CA LEU A 127 17.24 4.81 -10.34
C LEU A 127 18.47 3.91 -10.44
N SER A 128 19.66 4.47 -10.28
CA SER A 128 20.90 3.68 -10.25
C SER A 128 21.14 3.06 -8.88
N PHE A 129 21.47 1.77 -8.88
CA PHE A 129 21.82 0.97 -7.71
C PHE A 129 23.22 0.40 -7.89
N GLY A 130 24.03 0.50 -6.84
CA GLY A 130 25.43 0.08 -6.83
C GLY A 130 25.85 -0.30 -5.42
N THR A 131 27.06 0.11 -5.03
CA THR A 131 27.48 -0.01 -3.63
C THR A 131 26.81 1.07 -2.78
N GLY A 132 25.89 0.70 -1.91
CA GLY A 132 25.25 1.60 -0.94
C GLY A 132 23.74 1.72 -1.11
N THR A 133 23.17 2.72 -0.45
CA THR A 133 21.72 2.95 -0.40
C THR A 133 21.32 4.06 -1.35
N THR A 134 20.38 3.78 -2.25
CA THR A 134 19.74 4.79 -3.09
C THR A 134 18.48 5.29 -2.40
N THR A 135 18.35 6.61 -2.23
CA THR A 135 17.16 7.22 -1.62
C THR A 135 16.08 7.42 -2.67
N LEU A 136 14.86 7.03 -2.32
CA LEU A 136 13.65 7.31 -3.09
C LEU A 136 12.58 7.85 -2.13
N ASP A 137 11.98 8.98 -2.49
CA ASP A 137 10.87 9.56 -1.77
C ASP A 137 9.67 9.75 -2.70
N LEU A 138 8.72 8.82 -2.64
CA LEU A 138 7.47 8.86 -3.38
C LEU A 138 6.44 9.80 -2.76
N SER A 139 6.73 10.44 -1.62
CA SER A 139 5.84 11.42 -1.00
C SER A 139 5.96 12.83 -1.59
N LEU A 140 7.03 13.08 -2.35
CA LEU A 140 7.28 14.38 -2.96
C LEU A 140 6.55 14.50 -4.31
N PRO A 141 5.78 15.59 -4.55
CA PRO A 141 5.14 15.84 -5.85
C PRO A 141 6.13 15.94 -7.01
N ALA A 142 7.41 16.23 -6.73
CA ALA A 142 8.47 16.33 -7.73
C ALA A 142 9.05 14.97 -8.15
N THR A 143 8.78 13.90 -7.40
CA THR A 143 9.22 12.56 -7.78
C THR A 143 8.35 12.05 -8.91
N GLY A 144 8.93 11.96 -10.12
CA GLY A 144 8.20 11.50 -11.30
C GLY A 144 7.75 10.04 -11.17
N THR A 145 6.48 9.78 -11.43
CA THR A 145 5.87 8.44 -11.42
C THR A 145 5.36 8.05 -12.80
N PHE A 146 5.33 6.75 -13.10
CA PHE A 146 4.76 6.23 -14.33
C PHE A 146 3.25 6.51 -14.40
N GLY A 147 2.75 6.78 -15.60
CA GLY A 147 1.34 7.03 -15.85
C GLY A 147 0.86 8.44 -15.46
N THR A 148 -0.45 8.60 -15.34
CA THR A 148 -1.12 9.89 -15.04
C THR A 148 -1.89 9.80 -13.74
N GLU A 149 -1.72 10.78 -12.85
CA GLU A 149 -2.37 10.78 -11.52
C GLU A 149 -2.15 9.47 -10.75
N ALA A 150 -0.93 8.94 -10.79
CA ALA A 150 -0.57 7.66 -10.16
C ALA A 150 -0.73 7.65 -8.63
N GLN A 151 -0.81 8.83 -8.01
CA GLN A 151 -0.86 9.02 -6.57
C GLN A 151 -1.88 10.09 -6.21
N ARG A 152 -2.39 10.03 -4.97
CA ARG A 152 -3.23 11.05 -4.37
C ARG A 152 -2.37 12.17 -3.78
N ASN A 153 -2.77 13.41 -4.04
CA ASN A 153 -2.15 14.57 -3.41
C ASN A 153 -2.96 14.98 -2.16
N ASN A 154 -2.39 14.73 -0.99
CA ASN A 154 -2.94 15.14 0.31
C ASN A 154 -2.24 16.43 0.78
N SER A 155 -2.55 17.54 0.10
CA SER A 155 -2.03 18.88 0.42
C SER A 155 -0.49 19.00 0.39
N GLY A 156 0.14 18.39 -0.61
CA GLY A 156 1.58 18.44 -0.86
C GLY A 156 2.30 17.14 -0.51
N VAL A 157 1.64 16.20 0.18
CA VAL A 157 2.16 14.84 0.40
C VAL A 157 1.48 13.88 -0.58
N MET A 158 2.28 13.20 -1.38
CA MET A 158 1.81 12.19 -2.32
C MET A 158 1.66 10.83 -1.62
N ALA A 159 0.53 10.16 -1.82
CA ALA A 159 0.24 8.86 -1.24
C ALA A 159 -0.33 7.90 -2.29
N LEU A 160 -0.17 6.60 -2.09
CA LEU A 160 -0.81 5.58 -2.92
C LEU A 160 -2.34 5.70 -2.76
N TRP A 161 -3.09 5.55 -3.85
CA TRP A 161 -4.56 5.61 -3.79
C TRP A 161 -5.13 4.42 -3.03
N SER A 162 -6.00 4.67 -2.04
CA SER A 162 -6.65 3.63 -1.24
C SER A 162 -7.89 3.04 -1.93
N GLY A 163 -8.28 1.83 -1.55
CA GLY A 163 -9.61 1.27 -1.87
C GLY A 163 -9.66 0.23 -2.99
N ASN A 164 -8.52 -0.30 -3.45
CA ASN A 164 -8.46 -1.44 -4.37
C ASN A 164 -8.60 -2.75 -3.58
N VAL A 165 -9.76 -2.97 -2.96
CA VAL A 165 -9.94 -4.08 -2.00
C VAL A 165 -10.07 -5.44 -2.71
N ILE A 166 -10.39 -5.44 -4.00
CA ILE A 166 -10.48 -6.64 -4.83
C ILE A 166 -9.08 -7.05 -5.33
N GLY A 167 -8.16 -6.09 -5.49
CA GLY A 167 -6.83 -6.34 -6.02
C GLY A 167 -6.82 -6.49 -7.55
N ASP A 168 -7.77 -5.90 -8.28
CA ASP A 168 -7.92 -6.02 -9.74
C ASP A 168 -7.33 -4.82 -10.53
N ALA A 169 -6.53 -4.00 -9.84
CA ALA A 169 -5.91 -2.78 -10.36
C ALA A 169 -6.93 -1.67 -10.75
N LEU A 170 -8.17 -1.80 -10.28
CA LEU A 170 -9.22 -0.81 -10.46
C LEU A 170 -9.80 -0.43 -9.10
N VAL A 171 -10.23 0.82 -8.97
CA VAL A 171 -11.11 1.23 -7.86
C VAL A 171 -12.41 1.73 -8.45
N LYS A 172 -13.50 1.07 -8.05
CA LYS A 172 -14.86 1.33 -8.52
C LYS A 172 -15.82 1.41 -7.34
N TYR A 173 -16.74 2.38 -7.40
CA TYR A 173 -17.77 2.53 -6.37
C TYR A 173 -19.12 1.90 -6.74
N THR A 174 -19.42 1.75 -8.03
CA THR A 174 -20.65 1.13 -8.54
C THR A 174 -20.37 0.22 -9.73
N GLY A 175 -21.38 -0.55 -10.16
CA GLY A 175 -21.26 -1.50 -11.27
C GLY A 175 -20.73 -2.87 -10.83
N GLY A 176 -20.60 -3.80 -11.79
CA GLY A 176 -20.04 -5.13 -11.51
C GLY A 176 -18.56 -5.04 -11.11
N GLY A 177 -18.16 -5.80 -10.09
CA GLY A 177 -16.80 -5.79 -9.56
C GLY A 177 -16.42 -4.44 -8.92
N ASN A 178 -17.34 -3.84 -8.16
CA ASN A 178 -17.05 -2.65 -7.37
C ASN A 178 -16.44 -3.01 -6.01
N ASP A 179 -15.55 -2.17 -5.51
CA ASP A 179 -14.81 -2.37 -4.25
C ASP A 179 -15.68 -2.17 -3.00
N ARG A 180 -16.84 -1.54 -3.15
CA ARG A 180 -17.75 -1.29 -2.03
C ARG A 180 -18.48 -2.56 -1.58
N ASP A 181 -18.90 -3.41 -2.50
CA ASP A 181 -19.73 -4.57 -2.17
C ASP A 181 -18.98 -5.62 -1.30
N PRO A 182 -17.66 -5.87 -1.48
CA PRO A 182 -16.87 -6.66 -0.53
C PRO A 182 -16.90 -6.13 0.92
N ILE A 183 -16.92 -4.81 1.11
CA ILE A 183 -17.01 -4.19 2.45
C ILE A 183 -18.36 -4.53 3.10
N LEU A 184 -19.46 -4.44 2.36
CA LEU A 184 -20.77 -4.85 2.90
C LEU A 184 -20.80 -6.34 3.23
N THR A 185 -20.20 -7.15 2.36
CA THR A 185 -20.17 -8.61 2.50
C THR A 185 -19.43 -9.03 3.77
N VAL A 186 -18.25 -8.46 4.05
CA VAL A 186 -17.42 -8.85 5.19
C VAL A 186 -18.05 -8.52 6.55
N ILE A 187 -18.89 -7.48 6.62
CA ILE A 187 -19.62 -7.11 7.84
C ILE A 187 -20.94 -7.89 8.02
N GLY A 188 -21.22 -8.88 7.16
CA GLY A 188 -22.41 -9.74 7.23
C GLY A 188 -23.49 -9.47 6.19
N GLY A 189 -23.25 -8.59 5.22
CA GLY A 189 -24.01 -8.46 3.97
C GLY A 189 -25.39 -7.80 4.06
N THR A 190 -25.98 -7.70 5.25
CA THR A 190 -27.40 -7.33 5.41
C THR A 190 -27.60 -6.10 6.28
N VAL A 191 -26.89 -6.00 7.40
CA VAL A 191 -26.99 -4.89 8.35
C VAL A 191 -25.82 -3.93 8.10
N PRO A 192 -26.03 -2.78 7.41
CA PRO A 192 -24.94 -1.89 6.99
C PRO A 192 -24.26 -1.13 8.15
N THR A 193 -24.78 -1.28 9.36
CA THR A 193 -24.21 -0.74 10.60
C THR A 193 -23.40 -1.78 11.39
N ALA A 194 -23.36 -3.03 10.94
CA ALA A 194 -22.48 -4.03 11.50
C ALA A 194 -21.02 -3.67 11.20
N THR A 195 -20.13 -4.18 12.04
CA THR A 195 -18.69 -3.96 11.91
C THR A 195 -17.99 -5.29 12.09
N THR A 196 -16.83 -5.43 11.46
CA THR A 196 -15.97 -6.59 11.62
C THR A 196 -14.55 -6.09 11.90
N SER A 197 -13.82 -6.74 12.80
CA SER A 197 -12.45 -6.37 13.13
C SER A 197 -11.47 -7.41 12.61
N GLY A 198 -10.28 -6.96 12.22
CA GLY A 198 -9.20 -7.84 11.78
C GLY A 198 -8.32 -7.22 10.73
N TYR A 199 -7.28 -7.96 10.36
CA TYR A 199 -6.42 -7.61 9.22
C TYR A 199 -7.11 -8.04 7.93
N LEU A 200 -7.83 -7.12 7.29
CA LEU A 200 -8.74 -7.39 6.19
C LEU A 200 -8.47 -6.45 5.02
N ASP A 201 -8.55 -6.93 3.78
CA ASP A 201 -8.29 -6.09 2.59
C ASP A 201 -9.36 -5.01 2.40
N THR A 202 -10.54 -5.24 2.97
CA THR A 202 -11.68 -4.32 3.01
C THR A 202 -11.56 -3.23 4.07
N ASP A 203 -10.54 -3.28 4.93
CA ASP A 203 -10.19 -2.20 5.86
C ASP A 203 -9.33 -1.16 5.11
N VAL A 204 -10.01 -0.21 4.48
CA VAL A 204 -9.42 0.78 3.57
C VAL A 204 -8.70 1.88 4.36
N ASN A 205 -9.23 2.24 5.53
CA ASN A 205 -8.61 3.24 6.40
C ASN A 205 -7.51 2.65 7.31
N MET A 206 -7.43 1.32 7.40
CA MET A 206 -6.44 0.54 8.14
C MET A 206 -6.51 0.79 9.66
N ASP A 207 -7.72 0.98 10.19
CA ASP A 207 -8.00 1.17 11.63
C ASP A 207 -8.28 -0.15 12.38
N GLY A 208 -8.25 -1.28 11.67
CA GLY A 208 -8.52 -2.62 12.19
C GLY A 208 -10.01 -2.95 12.31
N VAL A 209 -10.91 -2.08 11.85
CA VAL A 209 -12.37 -2.23 11.94
C VAL A 209 -13.06 -1.82 10.64
N VAL A 210 -13.53 -2.80 9.87
CA VAL A 210 -14.29 -2.58 8.65
C VAL A 210 -15.70 -2.06 8.97
N LYS A 211 -16.07 -0.93 8.35
CA LYS A 211 -17.37 -0.25 8.48
C LYS A 211 -17.93 0.12 7.11
N TYR A 212 -19.23 -0.09 6.93
CA TYR A 212 -19.92 0.31 5.69
C TYR A 212 -20.67 1.65 5.81
N THR A 213 -21.08 2.04 7.02
CA THR A 213 -21.75 3.32 7.31
C THR A 213 -21.20 3.95 8.60
N GLY A 214 -21.62 5.18 8.90
CA GLY A 214 -21.15 5.93 10.07
C GLY A 214 -19.89 6.75 9.79
N GLY A 215 -19.33 7.38 10.83
CA GLY A 215 -18.09 8.14 10.69
C GLY A 215 -16.90 7.24 10.34
N SER A 216 -16.00 7.76 9.51
CA SER A 216 -14.75 7.09 9.09
C SER A 216 -14.94 5.70 8.48
N ASN A 217 -16.05 5.47 7.76
CA ASN A 217 -16.31 4.19 7.10
C ASN A 217 -15.44 3.98 5.85
N ASP A 218 -15.15 2.71 5.52
CA ASP A 218 -14.26 2.31 4.42
C ASP A 218 -14.85 2.57 3.04
N ARG A 219 -16.18 2.40 2.93
CA ARG A 219 -16.90 2.65 1.68
C ARG A 219 -16.69 4.08 1.18
N ASP A 220 -16.80 5.07 2.06
CA ASP A 220 -16.72 6.47 1.67
C ASP A 220 -15.30 6.82 1.19
N ARG A 221 -14.27 6.10 1.63
CA ARG A 221 -12.90 6.23 1.11
C ARG A 221 -12.81 5.81 -0.36
N ILE A 222 -13.46 4.71 -0.75
CA ILE A 222 -13.56 4.29 -2.17
C ILE A 222 -14.22 5.39 -3.02
N LEU A 223 -15.32 5.98 -2.51
CA LEU A 223 -15.98 7.08 -3.21
C LEU A 223 -15.03 8.26 -3.41
N GLN A 224 -14.27 8.63 -2.38
CA GLN A 224 -13.27 9.70 -2.46
C GLN A 224 -12.16 9.38 -3.47
N THR A 225 -11.64 8.15 -3.50
CA THR A 225 -10.59 7.72 -4.45
C THR A 225 -10.99 7.94 -5.91
N ILE A 226 -12.27 7.69 -6.25
CA ILE A 226 -12.77 7.90 -7.62
C ILE A 226 -13.21 9.35 -7.89
N GLY A 227 -13.02 10.27 -6.95
CA GLY A 227 -13.29 11.70 -7.11
C GLY A 227 -14.47 12.25 -6.29
N GLY A 228 -15.14 11.42 -5.48
CA GLY A 228 -16.08 11.84 -4.43
C GLY A 228 -17.49 12.21 -4.89
N VAL A 229 -17.68 12.58 -6.16
CA VAL A 229 -18.94 13.14 -6.67
C VAL A 229 -19.63 12.30 -7.75
N VAL A 230 -18.86 11.67 -8.64
CA VAL A 230 -19.40 10.86 -9.74
C VAL A 230 -19.16 9.39 -9.39
N PRO A 231 -20.19 8.65 -8.91
CA PRO A 231 -20.02 7.29 -8.39
C PRO A 231 -19.71 6.23 -9.47
N THR A 232 -19.72 6.63 -10.74
CA THR A 232 -19.41 5.79 -11.91
C THR A 232 -17.98 6.00 -12.42
N ALA A 233 -17.22 6.91 -11.82
CA ALA A 233 -15.81 7.07 -12.15
C ALA A 233 -15.02 5.82 -11.71
N THR A 234 -13.94 5.54 -12.42
CA THR A 234 -13.01 4.45 -12.11
C THR A 234 -11.62 5.03 -11.98
N ARG A 235 -10.91 4.66 -10.92
CA ARG A 235 -9.46 4.90 -10.82
C ARG A 235 -8.74 3.65 -11.27
N VAL A 236 -7.70 3.81 -12.07
CA VAL A 236 -6.91 2.70 -12.63
C VAL A 236 -5.50 2.79 -12.09
N GLU A 237 -4.93 1.66 -11.67
CA GLU A 237 -3.52 1.57 -11.27
C GLU A 237 -2.61 2.11 -12.39
N GLN A 238 -1.60 2.90 -12.01
CA GLN A 238 -0.63 3.46 -12.95
C GLN A 238 0.68 2.70 -12.84
N LEU A 239 0.62 1.45 -13.26
CA LEU A 239 1.73 0.51 -13.20
C LEU A 239 1.61 -0.43 -14.42
N PRO A 240 2.70 -0.69 -15.16
CA PRO A 240 2.65 -1.41 -16.43
C PRO A 240 2.58 -2.93 -16.28
#